data_AF-A0A9E2AWC6-F1
#
_entry.id   AF-A0A9E2AWC6-F1
#
_cell.length_a   1.000
_cell.length_b   1.000
_cell.length_c   1.000
_cell.angle_alpha   90.00
_cell.angle_beta   90.00
_cell.angle_gamma   90.00
#
_symmetry.space_group_name_H-M   'P 1'
#
loop_
_entity.id
_entity.type
_entity.pdbx_description
1 polymer ?
#
loop_
_entity_poly.entity_id
_entity_poly.type
_entity_poly.pdbx_seq_one_letter_code
_entity_poly.pdbx_strand_id
1 'polypeptide(L)'
;MIVTPLDSAELDSKEQYVFYHKMVDFALKELIVNVQSQQLCSPQELIFFKQYCDLFLYSIEAMRIKYMYDDEDNMKIDLTDSGFPNYLEFRYLFNDLELRDQYIEKLPDLDKMKGEFLDT
;
A
#
# COMPACT_ATOMS: atom_id res chain seq x y z
N MET A 1 18.20 8.35 10.84
CA MET A 1 18.62 9.14 9.67
C MET A 1 17.54 10.18 9.43
N ILE A 2 17.88 11.44 9.15
CA ILE A 2 16.86 12.47 8.82
C ILE A 2 16.54 12.31 7.33
N VAL A 3 15.32 11.90 7.01
CA VAL A 3 14.84 11.77 5.62
C VAL A 3 14.62 13.16 5.05
N THR A 4 15.21 13.44 3.89
CA THR A 4 15.05 14.70 3.17
C THR A 4 14.09 14.55 1.98
N PRO A 5 13.47 15.63 1.49
CA PRO A 5 12.58 15.56 0.32
C PRO A 5 13.25 15.01 -0.95
N LEU A 6 14.58 15.08 -1.04
CA LEU A 6 15.37 14.52 -2.14
C LEU A 6 15.49 12.99 -2.08
N ASP A 7 15.20 12.39 -0.92
CA ASP A 7 15.32 10.95 -0.68
C ASP A 7 14.02 10.19 -1.03
N SER A 8 12.97 10.92 -1.44
CA SER A 8 11.68 10.36 -1.79
C SER A 8 11.19 10.77 -3.17
N ALA A 9 10.61 9.83 -3.92
CA ALA A 9 9.80 10.15 -5.09
C ALA A 9 8.31 10.12 -4.74
N GLU A 10 7.56 11.04 -5.33
CA GLU A 10 6.10 11.10 -5.22
C GLU A 10 5.48 10.41 -6.43
N LEU A 11 4.44 9.61 -6.20
CA LEU A 11 3.60 9.09 -7.27
C LEU A 11 2.43 10.05 -7.50
N ASP A 12 2.33 10.64 -8.68
CA ASP A 12 1.38 11.73 -8.97
C ASP A 12 0.27 11.35 -9.97
N SER A 13 0.25 10.08 -10.42
CA SER A 13 -0.75 9.59 -11.38
C SER A 13 -1.18 8.15 -11.07
N LYS A 14 -2.43 7.83 -11.42
CA LYS A 14 -3.00 6.48 -11.21
C LYS A 14 -2.19 5.40 -11.92
N GLU A 15 -1.67 5.72 -13.11
CA GLU A 15 -0.81 4.85 -13.89
C GLU A 15 0.49 4.52 -13.15
N GLN A 16 1.10 5.51 -12.48
CA GLN A 16 2.29 5.30 -11.67
C GLN A 16 2.00 4.41 -10.45
N TYR A 17 0.87 4.61 -9.75
CA TYR A 17 0.46 3.73 -8.66
C TYR A 17 0.29 2.27 -9.11
N VAL A 18 -0.37 2.06 -10.24
CA VAL A 18 -0.56 0.72 -10.83
C VAL A 18 0.79 0.12 -11.23
N PHE A 19 1.65 0.90 -11.86
CA PHE A 19 2.96 0.45 -12.33
C PHE A 19 3.87 0.08 -11.15
N TYR A 20 3.98 0.95 -10.14
CA TYR A 20 4.75 0.73 -8.93
C TYR A 20 4.31 -0.56 -8.22
N HIS A 21 3.01 -0.72 -7.98
CA HIS A 21 2.50 -1.91 -7.29
C HIS A 21 2.79 -3.19 -8.08
N LYS A 22 2.68 -3.17 -9.42
CA LYS A 22 3.05 -4.31 -10.27
C LYS A 22 4.53 -4.67 -10.17
N MET A 23 5.41 -3.67 -10.09
CA MET A 23 6.85 -3.92 -9.92
C MET A 23 7.15 -4.57 -8.58
N VAL A 24 6.58 -4.06 -7.49
CA VAL A 24 6.79 -4.61 -6.14
C VAL A 24 6.23 -6.02 -6.02
N ASP A 25 5.02 -6.26 -6.51
CA ASP A 25 4.40 -7.59 -6.57
C ASP A 25 5.28 -8.60 -7.31
N PHE A 26 5.77 -8.22 -8.49
CA PHE A 26 6.67 -9.05 -9.28
C PHE A 26 7.98 -9.34 -8.54
N ALA A 27 8.62 -8.32 -7.98
CA ALA A 27 9.90 -8.45 -7.29
C ALA A 27 9.81 -9.36 -6.05
N LEU A 28 8.76 -9.21 -5.23
CA LEU A 28 8.54 -10.06 -4.06
C LEU A 28 8.23 -11.51 -4.44
N LYS A 29 7.44 -11.73 -5.50
CA LYS A 29 7.16 -13.08 -5.99
C LYS A 29 8.42 -13.77 -6.50
N GLU A 30 9.22 -13.08 -7.30
CA GLU A 30 10.50 -13.60 -7.77
C GLU A 30 11.47 -13.88 -6.62
N LEU A 31 11.51 -13.02 -5.59
CA LEU A 31 12.31 -13.25 -4.40
C LEU A 31 11.88 -14.54 -3.68
N ILE A 32 10.59 -14.74 -3.45
CA ILE A 32 10.06 -15.97 -2.83
C ILE A 32 10.42 -17.21 -3.63
N VAL A 33 10.24 -17.17 -4.96
CA VAL A 33 10.56 -18.28 -5.86
C VAL A 33 12.05 -18.63 -5.78
N ASN A 34 12.92 -17.62 -5.80
CA ASN A 34 14.37 -17.83 -5.74
C ASN A 34 14.86 -18.30 -4.37
N VAL A 35 14.32 -17.78 -3.27
CA VAL A 35 14.63 -18.27 -1.91
C VAL A 35 14.28 -19.75 -1.78
N GLN A 36 13.14 -20.16 -2.34
CA GLN A 36 12.71 -21.56 -2.36
C GLN A 36 13.60 -22.43 -3.24
N SER A 37 13.93 -21.98 -4.46
CA SER A 37 14.71 -22.78 -5.42
C SER A 37 16.16 -22.98 -4.98
N GLN A 38 16.74 -21.97 -4.33
CA GLN A 38 18.11 -21.99 -3.79
C GLN A 38 18.19 -22.64 -2.41
N GLN A 39 17.07 -23.09 -1.83
CA GLN A 39 17.01 -23.74 -0.53
C GLN A 39 17.67 -22.92 0.59
N LEU A 40 17.49 -21.60 0.56
CA LEU A 40 18.13 -20.67 1.52
C LEU A 40 17.49 -20.72 2.91
N CYS A 41 16.28 -21.25 3.01
CA CYS A 41 15.49 -21.33 4.24
C CYS A 41 15.06 -22.77 4.50
N SER A 42 14.90 -23.12 5.77
CA SER A 42 14.19 -24.33 6.17
C SER A 42 12.71 -24.29 5.73
N PRO A 43 12.00 -25.43 5.69
CA PRO A 43 10.59 -25.44 5.34
C PRO A 43 9.71 -24.55 6.22
N GLN A 44 9.99 -24.46 7.53
CA GLN A 44 9.23 -23.58 8.43
C GLN A 44 9.54 -22.10 8.17
N GLU A 45 10.81 -21.73 8.02
CA GLU A 45 11.21 -20.35 7.71
C GLU A 45 10.62 -19.89 6.37
N LEU A 46 10.56 -20.77 5.37
CA LEU A 46 9.95 -20.46 4.08
C LEU A 46 8.46 -20.12 4.22
N ILE A 47 7.72 -20.82 5.09
CA ILE A 47 6.30 -20.53 5.36
C ILE A 47 6.17 -19.13 5.96
N PHE A 48 6.93 -18.83 7.01
CA PHE A 48 6.89 -17.52 7.67
C PHE A 48 7.33 -16.40 6.72
N PHE A 49 8.34 -16.64 5.88
CA PHE A 49 8.81 -15.69 4.89
C PHE A 49 7.72 -15.36 3.86
N LYS A 50 7.04 -16.38 3.31
CA LYS A 50 5.90 -16.17 2.39
C LYS A 50 4.79 -15.37 3.06
N GLN A 51 4.37 -15.76 4.26
CA GLN A 51 3.33 -15.06 5.01
C GLN A 51 3.68 -13.59 5.28
N TYR A 52 4.95 -13.32 5.62
CA TYR A 52 5.43 -11.96 5.81
C TYR A 52 5.39 -11.14 4.52
N CYS A 53 5.88 -11.69 3.40
CA CYS A 53 5.82 -11.03 2.11
C CYS A 53 4.37 -10.75 1.66
N ASP A 54 3.45 -11.70 1.87
CA ASP A 54 2.03 -11.53 1.54
C ASP A 54 1.41 -10.39 2.37
N LEU A 55 1.66 -10.37 3.70
CA LEU A 55 1.18 -9.31 4.58
C LEU A 55 1.76 -7.94 4.22
N PHE A 56 3.05 -7.91 3.87
CA PHE A 56 3.72 -6.70 3.44
C PHE A 56 3.13 -6.17 2.13
N LEU A 57 2.89 -7.05 1.16
CA LEU A 57 2.25 -6.69 -0.10
C LEU A 57 0.83 -6.18 0.11
N TYR A 58 0.03 -6.79 1.01
CA TYR A 58 -1.29 -6.26 1.37
C TYR A 58 -1.24 -4.87 1.99
N SER A 59 -0.21 -4.57 2.77
CA SER A 59 -0.02 -3.24 3.36
C SER A 59 0.29 -2.20 2.28
N ILE A 60 1.12 -2.57 1.30
CA ILE A 60 1.42 -1.71 0.13
C ILE A 60 0.18 -1.52 -0.74
N GLU A 61 -0.64 -2.55 -0.92
CA GLU A 61 -1.89 -2.46 -1.67
C GLU A 61 -2.90 -1.51 -1.01
N ALA A 62 -2.99 -1.54 0.32
CA ALA A 62 -3.83 -0.60 1.07
C ALA A 62 -3.37 0.85 0.85
N MET A 63 -2.06 1.11 0.89
CA MET A 63 -1.50 2.44 0.58
C MET A 63 -1.78 2.85 -0.86
N ARG A 64 -1.65 1.92 -1.83
CA ARG A 64 -1.99 2.19 -3.23
C ARG A 64 -3.44 2.66 -3.36
N ILE A 65 -4.38 1.99 -2.71
CA ILE A 65 -5.79 2.37 -2.75
C ILE A 65 -6.00 3.73 -2.11
N LYS A 66 -5.43 3.96 -0.91
CA LYS A 66 -5.53 5.25 -0.21
C LYS A 66 -5.12 6.41 -1.14
N TYR A 67 -3.86 6.40 -1.58
CA TYR A 67 -3.28 7.53 -2.31
C TYR A 67 -3.74 7.62 -3.78
N MET A 68 -4.33 6.57 -4.34
CA MET A 68 -4.93 6.63 -5.68
C MET A 68 -6.21 7.48 -5.75
N TYR A 69 -6.88 7.66 -4.61
CA TYR A 69 -8.12 8.42 -4.47
C TYR A 69 -8.03 9.56 -3.45
N ASP A 70 -6.82 9.82 -2.95
CA ASP A 70 -6.52 10.99 -2.13
C ASP A 70 -6.16 12.15 -3.06
N ASP A 71 -6.91 13.24 -2.98
CA ASP A 71 -6.69 14.43 -3.80
C ASP A 71 -5.75 15.44 -3.11
N GLU A 72 -5.41 15.23 -1.82
CA GLU A 72 -4.62 16.15 -1.00
C GLU A 72 -3.15 15.72 -0.89
N ASP A 73 -2.88 14.42 -0.77
CA ASP A 73 -1.55 13.88 -0.53
C ASP A 73 -1.16 12.76 -1.52
N ASN A 74 0.14 12.70 -1.87
CA ASN A 74 0.72 11.64 -2.69
C ASN A 74 1.58 10.68 -1.86
N MET A 75 1.59 9.40 -2.25
CA MET A 75 2.47 8.41 -1.62
C MET A 75 3.93 8.73 -1.93
N LYS A 76 4.75 8.77 -0.88
CA LYS A 76 6.20 8.93 -0.97
C LYS A 76 6.90 7.58 -0.92
N ILE A 77 7.76 7.34 -1.90
CA ILE A 77 8.60 6.13 -1.99
C ILE A 77 10.03 6.52 -1.61
N ASP A 78 10.66 5.76 -0.72
CA ASP A 78 12.07 5.91 -0.39
C ASP A 78 12.93 5.31 -1.50
N LEU A 79 13.58 6.16 -2.29
CA LEU A 79 14.46 5.74 -3.39
C LEU A 79 15.92 5.54 -2.95
N THR A 80 16.28 6.02 -1.77
CA THR A 80 17.67 5.96 -1.29
C THR A 80 18.07 4.62 -0.72
N ASP A 81 17.11 3.85 -0.19
CA ASP A 81 17.41 2.59 0.50
C ASP A 81 16.60 1.43 -0.06
N SER A 82 15.27 1.52 -0.06
CA SER A 82 14.41 0.32 -0.15
C SER A 82 13.57 0.20 -1.42
N GLY A 83 13.20 1.32 -2.05
CA GLY A 83 12.17 1.34 -3.10
C GLY A 83 10.74 1.05 -2.58
N PHE A 84 10.55 0.99 -1.26
CA PHE A 84 9.25 0.79 -0.61
C PHE A 84 8.63 2.13 -0.18
N PRO A 85 7.33 2.14 0.19
CA PRO A 85 6.71 3.34 0.73
C PRO A 85 7.48 3.81 1.97
N ASN A 86 7.58 5.13 2.13
CA ASN A 86 8.26 5.71 3.27
C ASN A 86 7.64 5.21 4.58
N TYR A 87 8.46 4.99 5.61
CA TYR A 87 7.99 4.52 6.91
C TYR A 87 6.86 5.39 7.50
N LEU A 88 6.87 6.69 7.24
CA LEU A 88 5.80 7.59 7.71
C LEU A 88 4.44 7.27 7.08
N GLU A 89 4.40 6.74 5.86
CA GLU A 89 3.14 6.36 5.19
C GLU A 89 2.42 5.23 5.93
N PHE A 90 3.16 4.27 6.50
CA PHE A 90 2.60 3.22 7.34
C PHE A 90 1.96 3.79 8.61
N ARG A 91 2.57 4.83 9.20
CA ARG A 91 2.02 5.51 10.37
C ARG A 91 0.72 6.25 10.03
N TYR A 92 0.68 6.94 8.89
CA TYR A 92 -0.53 7.63 8.45
C TYR A 92 -1.66 6.64 8.15
N LEU A 93 -1.37 5.54 7.43
CA LEU A 93 -2.36 4.49 7.19
C LEU A 93 -2.91 3.91 8.50
N PHE A 94 -2.06 3.70 9.50
CA PHE A 94 -2.49 3.20 10.80
C PHE A 94 -3.43 4.18 11.52
N ASN A 95 -3.10 5.47 11.51
CA ASN A 95 -3.97 6.50 12.07
C ASN A 95 -5.33 6.55 11.36
N ASP A 96 -5.36 6.43 10.03
CA ASP A 96 -6.60 6.44 9.25
C ASP A 96 -7.48 5.23 9.58
N LEU A 97 -6.85 4.06 9.82
CA LEU A 97 -7.55 2.85 10.26
C LEU A 97 -8.19 3.01 11.65
N GLU A 98 -7.54 3.73 12.57
CA GLU A 98 -8.13 4.04 13.89
C GLU A 98 -9.35 4.95 13.79
N LEU A 99 -9.38 5.83 12.78
CA LEU A 99 -10.49 6.76 12.51
C LEU A 99 -11.58 6.16 11.62
N ARG A 100 -11.41 4.93 11.12
CA ARG A 100 -12.30 4.29 10.14
C ARG A 100 -13.78 4.38 10.53
N ASP A 101 -14.12 4.05 11.76
CA ASP A 101 -15.53 3.98 12.17
C ASP A 101 -16.17 5.39 12.15
N GLN A 102 -15.41 6.44 12.47
CA GLN A 102 -15.86 7.83 12.35
C GLN A 102 -16.06 8.27 10.89
N TYR A 103 -15.26 7.76 9.97
CA TYR A 103 -15.44 8.02 8.53
C TYR A 103 -16.66 7.27 7.98
N ILE A 104 -16.88 6.02 8.42
CA ILE A 104 -18.05 5.22 8.03
C ILE A 104 -19.35 5.90 8.48
N GLU A 105 -19.38 6.44 9.71
CA GLU A 105 -20.54 7.16 10.25
C GLU A 105 -20.90 8.43 9.45
N LYS A 106 -19.94 9.02 8.73
CA LYS A 106 -20.16 10.21 7.89
C LYS A 106 -20.69 9.86 6.50
N LEU A 107 -20.66 8.59 6.10
CA LEU A 107 -21.16 8.19 4.79
C LEU A 107 -22.68 8.40 4.72
N PRO A 108 -23.20 8.93 3.59
CA PRO A 108 -24.63 9.12 3.43
C PRO A 108 -25.36 7.78 3.50
N ASP A 109 -26.56 7.81 4.06
CA ASP A 109 -27.42 6.63 4.13
C ASP A 109 -27.71 6.10 2.72
N LEU A 110 -27.70 4.78 2.59
CA LEU A 110 -27.78 4.06 1.33
C LEU A 110 -29.11 4.35 0.60
N ASP A 111 -30.18 4.53 1.38
CA ASP A 111 -31.49 4.91 0.84
C ASP A 111 -31.53 6.36 0.36
N LYS A 112 -30.78 7.26 1.03
CA LYS A 112 -30.62 8.65 0.59
C LYS A 112 -29.82 8.72 -0.71
N MET A 113 -28.72 7.96 -0.83
CA MET A 113 -27.95 7.89 -2.08
C MET A 113 -28.79 7.36 -3.25
N LYS A 114 -29.61 6.34 -3.04
CA LYS A 114 -30.50 5.79 -4.09
C LYS A 114 -31.52 6.82 -4.55
N GLY A 115 -32.12 7.58 -3.63
CA GLY A 115 -33.06 8.65 -3.98
C GLY A 115 -32.40 9.73 -4.84
N GLU A 116 -31.24 10.23 -4.43
CA GLU A 116 -30.48 11.26 -5.17
C GLU A 116 -30.06 10.78 -6.57
N PHE A 117 -29.78 9.48 -6.75
CA PHE A 117 -29.41 8.91 -8.04
C PHE A 117 -30.60 8.64 -8.98
N LEU A 118 -31.81 8.42 -8.43
CA LEU A 118 -33.03 8.13 -9.18
C LEU A 118 -33.84 9.39 -9.53
N ASP A 119 -33.63 10.50 -8.83
CA ASP A 119 -34.24 11.81 -9.10
C ASP A 119 -33.49 12.63 -10.17
N THR A 120 -32.51 12.01 -10.87
CA THR A 120 -31.84 12.53 -12.08
C THR A 120 -32.15 11.64 -13.27
#